data_AF-A0A9E5N8D7-F1
#
_entry.id   AF-A0A9E5N8D7-F1
#
_cell.length_a   1.000
_cell.length_b   1.000
_cell.length_c   1.000
_cell.angle_alpha   90.00
_cell.angle_beta   90.00
_cell.angle_gamma   90.00
#
_symmetry.space_group_name_H-M   'P 1'
#
loop_
_entity.id
_entity.type
_entity.pdbx_description
1 polymer ?
#
loop_
_entity_poly.entity_id
_entity_poly.type
_entity_poly.pdbx_seq_one_letter_code
_entity_poly.pdbx_strand_id
1 'polypeptide(L)'
;MAVFAPLKEVSLIVVLHEENTAYKADSGVRYSARDMAVLRGFEESATVVLTSICPSVDSWHNAETGKYDLIEGVSTRLRPMVRVIDMRRSESAISKKLRDAAASRVGKDERAMFVINRGGYSMLRCEDCREVIGCKNCGVPLIHHKKDKSLKCTYCGAEGRPQDVCPSCGGLLEPAGAGVERVLEELDSLSPFGVGPGAPLKVLVDTEEKLIVGAKGIAR
;
A
#
# COMPACT_ATOMS: atom_id res chain seq x y z
N MET A 1 6.07 -18.64 14.95
CA MET A 1 6.62 -19.80 15.70
C MET A 1 6.47 -19.66 17.22
N ALA A 2 6.69 -18.49 17.85
CA ALA A 2 6.59 -18.33 19.31
C ALA A 2 5.23 -18.74 19.92
N VAL A 3 4.12 -18.57 19.19
CA VAL A 3 2.78 -18.96 19.65
C VAL A 3 2.62 -20.46 19.92
N PHE A 4 3.48 -21.31 19.35
CA PHE A 4 3.47 -22.76 19.57
C PHE A 4 4.53 -23.23 20.58
N ALA A 5 5.21 -22.29 21.27
CA ALA A 5 6.18 -22.67 22.28
C ALA A 5 5.48 -23.54 23.35
N PRO A 6 6.08 -24.68 23.75
CA PRO A 6 5.48 -25.63 24.68
C PRO A 6 5.61 -25.14 26.14
N LEU A 7 5.12 -23.93 26.38
CA LEU A 7 4.99 -23.35 27.71
C LEU A 7 3.80 -23.99 28.42
N LYS A 8 3.96 -24.25 29.71
CA LYS A 8 2.88 -24.67 30.59
C LYS A 8 2.28 -23.45 31.27
N GLU A 9 0.97 -23.46 31.48
CA GLU A 9 0.25 -22.45 32.29
C GLU A 9 0.45 -21.02 31.76
N VAL A 10 0.26 -20.80 30.45
CA VAL A 10 0.34 -19.45 29.90
C VAL A 10 -0.83 -18.64 30.44
N SER A 11 -0.53 -17.58 31.18
CA SER A 11 -1.54 -16.68 31.76
C SER A 11 -1.75 -15.41 30.95
N LEU A 12 -0.78 -15.05 30.10
CA LEU A 12 -0.81 -13.84 29.28
C LEU A 12 -0.13 -14.06 27.92
N ILE A 13 -0.80 -13.65 26.86
CA ILE A 13 -0.25 -13.59 25.50
C ILE A 13 -0.39 -12.15 25.00
N VAL A 14 0.72 -11.56 24.56
CA VAL A 14 0.73 -10.20 23.99
C VAL A 14 1.16 -10.27 22.54
N VAL A 15 0.33 -9.73 21.65
CA VAL A 15 0.63 -9.58 20.22
C VAL A 15 0.86 -8.11 19.93
N LEU A 16 2.08 -7.78 19.50
CA LEU A 16 2.48 -6.42 19.14
C LEU A 16 2.23 -6.17 17.66
N HIS A 17 1.66 -5.03 17.29
CA HIS A 17 1.32 -4.73 15.90
C HIS A 17 0.47 -5.86 15.27
N GLU A 18 -0.67 -6.17 15.89
CA GLU A 18 -1.50 -7.31 15.49
C GLU A 18 -1.92 -7.31 14.01
N GLU A 19 -2.00 -6.12 13.40
CA GLU A 19 -2.30 -5.92 11.99
C GLU A 19 -1.18 -6.40 11.04
N ASN A 20 0.01 -6.71 11.56
CA ASN A 20 1.18 -7.01 10.75
C ASN A 20 1.00 -8.32 9.97
N THR A 21 1.10 -8.23 8.64
CA THR A 21 0.98 -9.38 7.74
C THR A 21 2.07 -10.42 7.94
N ALA A 22 3.20 -10.07 8.57
CA ALA A 22 4.25 -11.03 8.94
C ALA A 22 3.76 -12.13 9.91
N TYR A 23 2.61 -11.94 10.56
CA TYR A 23 1.96 -12.97 11.36
C TYR A 23 1.17 -13.99 10.53
N LYS A 24 1.03 -13.79 9.22
CA LYS A 24 0.42 -14.77 8.31
C LYS A 24 1.52 -15.63 7.70
N ALA A 25 1.43 -16.93 7.92
CA ALA A 25 2.34 -17.88 7.30
C ALA A 25 1.88 -18.18 5.86
N ASP A 26 2.67 -17.75 4.87
CA ASP A 26 2.33 -17.90 3.46
C ASP A 26 2.71 -19.28 2.87
N SER A 27 3.67 -19.97 3.51
CA SER A 27 4.20 -21.26 3.08
C SER A 27 3.99 -22.38 4.10
N GLY A 28 3.77 -23.61 3.63
CA GLY A 28 3.53 -24.76 4.48
C GLY A 28 2.10 -24.75 5.05
N VAL A 29 1.98 -24.98 6.36
CA VAL A 29 0.69 -24.83 7.05
C VAL A 29 0.38 -23.34 7.16
N ARG A 30 -0.69 -22.90 6.50
CA ARG A 30 -1.14 -21.51 6.54
C ARG A 30 -1.91 -21.24 7.83
N TYR A 31 -1.45 -20.27 8.61
CA TYR A 31 -2.10 -19.82 9.82
C TYR A 31 -1.83 -18.34 10.05
N SER A 32 -2.67 -17.73 10.87
CA SER A 32 -2.47 -16.39 11.43
C SER A 32 -1.99 -16.54 12.87
N ALA A 33 -0.77 -16.10 13.17
CA ALA A 33 -0.21 -16.19 14.52
C ALA A 33 -1.03 -15.37 15.53
N ARG A 34 -1.66 -14.28 15.09
CA ARG A 34 -2.64 -13.51 15.87
C ARG A 34 -3.84 -14.38 16.25
N ASP A 35 -4.44 -15.06 15.28
CA ASP A 35 -5.64 -15.86 15.53
C ASP A 35 -5.30 -17.10 16.38
N MET A 36 -4.12 -17.69 16.17
CA MET A 36 -3.60 -18.76 17.02
C MET A 36 -3.33 -18.29 18.46
N ALA A 37 -2.93 -17.03 18.67
CA ALA A 37 -2.76 -16.47 20.00
C ALA A 37 -4.11 -16.31 20.72
N VAL A 38 -5.14 -15.87 20.01
CA VAL A 38 -6.52 -15.79 20.55
C VAL A 38 -7.06 -17.17 20.89
N LEU A 39 -6.91 -18.14 19.98
CA LEU A 39 -7.33 -19.53 20.19
C LEU A 39 -6.61 -20.14 21.40
N ARG A 40 -5.28 -20.01 21.46
CA ARG A 40 -4.48 -20.53 22.57
C ARG A 40 -4.87 -19.88 23.90
N GLY A 41 -5.12 -18.57 23.91
CA GLY A 41 -5.56 -17.88 25.11
C GLY A 41 -6.93 -18.36 25.59
N PHE A 42 -7.84 -18.67 24.65
CA PHE A 42 -9.10 -19.32 24.99
C PHE A 42 -8.91 -20.72 25.59
N GLU A 43 -8.06 -21.57 24.98
CA GLU A 43 -7.80 -22.94 25.46
C GLU A 43 -7.10 -22.97 26.83
N GLU A 44 -6.14 -22.06 27.06
CA GLU A 44 -5.38 -21.98 28.31
C GLU A 44 -6.02 -21.07 29.37
N SER A 45 -7.19 -20.48 29.08
CA SER A 45 -7.80 -19.44 29.94
C SER A 45 -6.83 -18.28 30.24
N ALA A 46 -5.99 -17.94 29.26
CA ALA A 46 -5.02 -16.85 29.31
C ALA A 46 -5.65 -15.53 28.86
N THR A 47 -5.19 -14.42 29.43
CA THR A 47 -5.52 -13.09 28.90
C THR A 47 -4.75 -12.88 27.58
N VAL A 48 -5.43 -12.40 26.55
CA VAL A 48 -4.79 -12.04 25.27
C VAL A 48 -4.89 -10.55 25.04
N VAL A 49 -3.75 -9.90 24.84
CA VAL A 49 -3.68 -8.46 24.55
C VAL A 49 -3.19 -8.28 23.12
N LEU A 50 -4.07 -7.78 22.26
CA LEU A 50 -3.73 -7.36 20.90
C LEU A 50 -3.45 -5.87 20.90
N THR A 51 -2.23 -5.46 20.52
CA THR A 51 -1.85 -4.04 20.51
C THR A 51 -1.66 -3.55 19.09
N SER A 52 -2.20 -2.37 18.80
CA SER A 52 -2.05 -1.72 17.50
C SER A 52 -2.30 -0.21 17.60
N ILE A 53 -1.69 0.53 16.68
CA ILE A 53 -2.04 1.94 16.40
C ILE A 53 -3.01 2.06 15.21
N CYS A 54 -3.23 0.97 14.47
CA CYS A 54 -4.06 0.84 13.27
C CYS A 54 -4.61 -0.60 13.25
N PRO A 55 -5.56 -0.94 14.14
CA PRO A 55 -6.04 -2.31 14.30
C PRO A 55 -6.58 -2.85 12.97
N SER A 56 -6.42 -4.15 12.78
CA SER A 56 -7.00 -4.86 11.65
C SER A 56 -8.53 -4.77 11.68
N VAL A 57 -9.14 -4.88 10.51
CA VAL A 57 -10.61 -4.86 10.37
C VAL A 57 -11.26 -5.97 11.21
N ASP A 58 -10.64 -7.15 11.27
CA ASP A 58 -11.14 -8.28 12.07
C ASP A 58 -11.17 -7.96 13.57
N SER A 59 -10.06 -7.42 14.11
CA SER A 59 -9.95 -7.06 15.52
C SER A 59 -10.89 -5.91 15.87
N TRP A 60 -11.01 -4.91 15.00
CA TRP A 60 -11.97 -3.81 15.16
C TRP A 60 -13.41 -4.32 15.18
N HIS A 61 -13.78 -5.19 14.23
CA HIS A 61 -15.11 -5.78 14.18
C HIS A 61 -15.42 -6.64 15.42
N ASN A 62 -14.46 -7.44 15.89
CA ASN A 62 -14.62 -8.23 17.11
C ASN A 62 -14.79 -7.33 18.34
N ALA A 63 -14.12 -6.17 18.38
CA ALA A 63 -14.33 -5.19 19.43
C ALA A 63 -15.72 -4.53 19.35
N GLU A 64 -16.15 -4.08 18.17
CA GLU A 64 -17.48 -3.50 17.96
C GLU A 64 -18.62 -4.46 18.28
N THR A 65 -18.43 -5.76 18.01
CA THR A 65 -19.42 -6.81 18.30
C THR A 65 -19.34 -7.35 19.73
N GLY A 66 -18.45 -6.80 20.57
CA GLY A 66 -18.31 -7.18 21.98
C GLY A 66 -17.62 -8.53 22.21
N LYS A 67 -16.96 -9.10 21.20
CA LYS A 67 -16.11 -10.28 21.38
C LYS A 67 -14.78 -9.93 22.04
N TYR A 68 -14.25 -8.74 21.77
CA TYR A 68 -13.05 -8.18 22.41
C TYR A 68 -13.39 -6.91 23.16
N ASP A 69 -12.68 -6.65 24.25
CA ASP A 69 -12.75 -5.36 24.92
C ASP A 69 -11.82 -4.36 24.22
N LEU A 70 -12.36 -3.23 23.76
CA LEU A 70 -11.57 -2.14 23.20
C LEU A 70 -10.99 -1.27 24.31
N ILE A 71 -9.67 -1.24 24.43
CA ILE A 71 -8.95 -0.32 25.32
C ILE A 71 -8.31 0.77 24.47
N GLU A 72 -8.89 1.97 24.52
CA GLU A 72 -8.34 3.13 23.81
C GLU A 72 -7.12 3.69 24.56
N GLY A 73 -5.97 3.72 23.89
CA GLY A 73 -4.78 4.37 24.41
C GLY A 73 -4.88 5.89 24.30
N VAL A 74 -4.40 6.62 25.32
CA VAL A 74 -4.24 8.08 25.24
C VAL A 74 -3.01 8.39 24.39
N SER A 75 -3.20 8.71 23.12
CA SER A 75 -2.11 9.17 22.26
C SER A 75 -1.84 10.66 22.48
N THR A 76 -0.69 10.98 23.06
CA THR A 76 -0.17 12.36 23.17
C THR A 76 0.68 12.78 21.97
N ARG A 77 0.81 11.93 20.94
CA ARG A 77 1.60 12.26 19.74
C ARG A 77 0.84 13.20 18.82
N LEU A 78 1.49 14.31 18.48
CA LEU A 78 1.09 15.18 17.37
C LEU A 78 0.99 14.35 16.08
N ARG A 79 -0.20 14.31 15.47
CA ARG A 79 -0.38 13.68 14.16
C ARG A 79 0.29 14.54 13.08
N PRO A 80 0.90 13.93 12.04
CA PRO A 80 1.47 14.69 10.95
C PRO A 80 0.38 15.45 10.20
N MET A 81 0.71 16.64 9.68
CA MET A 81 -0.20 17.34 8.78
C MET A 81 -0.28 16.59 7.45
N VAL A 82 -1.47 16.09 7.12
CA VAL A 82 -1.76 15.43 5.85
C VAL A 82 -2.32 16.44 4.86
N ARG A 83 -1.82 16.45 3.62
CA ARG A 83 -2.34 17.26 2.52
C ARG A 83 -2.66 16.38 1.32
N VAL A 84 -3.89 16.47 0.83
CA VAL A 84 -4.32 15.79 -0.39
C VAL A 84 -4.18 16.74 -1.57
N ILE A 85 -3.50 16.31 -2.63
CA ILE A 85 -3.30 17.08 -3.86
C ILE A 85 -4.11 16.42 -4.97
N ASP A 86 -5.04 17.16 -5.56
CA ASP A 86 -5.80 16.70 -6.71
C ASP A 86 -4.92 16.63 -7.96
N MET A 87 -4.70 15.41 -8.46
CA MET A 87 -3.86 15.12 -9.63
C MET A 87 -4.67 14.92 -10.91
N ARG A 88 -6.00 15.05 -10.89
CA ARG A 88 -6.89 14.71 -12.02
C ARG A 88 -6.66 15.54 -13.29
N ARG A 89 -5.99 16.69 -13.19
CA ARG A 89 -5.63 17.56 -14.32
C ARG A 89 -4.11 17.74 -14.45
N SER A 90 -3.33 16.91 -13.77
CA SER A 90 -1.87 16.98 -13.80
C SER A 90 -1.34 16.19 -14.99
N GLU A 91 -0.54 16.85 -15.83
CA GLU A 91 0.23 16.20 -16.89
C GLU A 91 1.51 15.53 -16.38
N SER A 92 1.90 15.81 -15.13
CA SER A 92 3.06 15.22 -14.45
C SER A 92 2.60 14.14 -13.47
N ALA A 93 3.34 13.05 -13.34
CA ALA A 93 3.16 12.04 -12.32
C ALA A 93 3.39 12.60 -10.90
N ILE A 94 4.22 13.63 -10.76
CA ILE A 94 4.50 14.32 -9.49
C ILE A 94 4.02 15.76 -9.55
N SER A 95 3.11 16.14 -8.64
CA SER A 95 2.63 17.52 -8.57
C SER A 95 3.77 18.51 -8.32
N LYS A 96 3.66 19.70 -8.92
CA LYS A 96 4.56 20.82 -8.63
C LYS A 96 4.65 21.12 -7.12
N LYS A 97 3.52 21.09 -6.41
CA LYS A 97 3.47 21.33 -4.96
C LYS A 97 4.29 20.31 -4.16
N LEU A 98 4.17 19.02 -4.49
CA LEU A 98 4.92 17.95 -3.82
C LEU A 98 6.42 18.07 -4.12
N ARG A 99 6.76 18.36 -5.39
CA ARG A 99 8.12 18.62 -5.85
C ARG A 99 8.78 19.78 -5.10
N ASP A 100 8.14 20.94 -5.08
CA ASP A 100 8.67 22.14 -4.41
C ASP A 100 8.83 21.91 -2.90
N ALA A 101 7.85 21.23 -2.27
CA ALA A 101 7.92 20.89 -0.86
C ALA A 101 9.08 19.94 -0.56
N ALA A 102 9.24 18.86 -1.32
CA ALA A 102 10.35 17.94 -1.14
C ALA A 102 11.71 18.63 -1.40
N ALA A 103 11.79 19.58 -2.34
CA ALA A 103 13.05 20.21 -2.74
C ALA A 103 13.53 21.15 -1.65
N SER A 104 12.58 21.90 -1.06
CA SER A 104 12.82 22.74 0.10
C SER A 104 13.30 21.94 1.32
N ARG A 105 12.80 20.71 1.52
CA ARG A 105 13.22 19.84 2.63
C ARG A 105 14.63 19.31 2.42
N VAL A 106 14.90 18.76 1.23
CA VAL A 106 16.23 18.26 0.87
C VAL A 106 17.28 19.38 0.90
N GLY A 107 16.94 20.58 0.43
CA GLY A 107 17.84 21.75 0.49
C GLY A 107 18.16 22.24 1.91
N LYS A 108 17.47 21.73 2.94
CA LYS A 108 17.72 22.01 4.36
C LYS A 108 18.39 20.82 5.08
N ASP A 109 18.95 19.87 4.33
CA ASP A 109 19.44 18.59 4.84
C ASP A 109 18.38 17.76 5.58
N GLU A 110 17.10 18.04 5.35
CA GLU A 110 15.99 17.23 5.84
C GLU A 110 15.68 16.09 4.86
N ARG A 111 15.04 15.03 5.37
CA ARG A 111 14.83 13.80 4.62
C ARG A 111 13.44 13.77 3.98
N ALA A 112 13.37 13.35 2.72
CA ALA A 112 12.12 13.08 2.01
C ALA A 112 12.06 11.61 1.58
N MET A 113 10.86 11.03 1.62
CA MET A 113 10.58 9.65 1.20
C MET A 113 9.35 9.63 0.28
N PHE A 114 9.50 8.97 -0.86
CA PHE A 114 8.44 8.70 -1.82
C PHE A 114 8.10 7.21 -1.74
N VAL A 115 6.83 6.90 -1.50
CA VAL A 115 6.31 5.53 -1.48
C VAL A 115 5.44 5.36 -2.72
N ILE A 116 5.83 4.43 -3.59
CA ILE A 116 5.22 4.21 -4.90
C ILE A 116 4.82 2.73 -4.96
N ASN A 117 3.58 2.44 -5.35
CA ASN A 117 3.16 1.06 -5.57
C ASN A 117 3.67 0.56 -6.93
N ARG A 118 4.31 -0.61 -6.95
CA ARG A 118 4.85 -1.26 -8.15
C ARG A 118 3.88 -2.07 -8.96
N GLY A 119 2.80 -2.52 -8.32
CA GLY A 119 1.62 -3.07 -8.98
C GLY A 119 0.82 -2.00 -9.72
N GLY A 120 1.48 -1.07 -10.41
CA GLY A 120 0.90 -0.13 -11.36
C GLY A 120 0.39 -0.90 -12.56
N TYR A 121 -0.60 -1.75 -12.34
CA TYR A 121 -1.45 -2.26 -13.38
C TYR A 121 -2.03 -1.05 -14.11
N SER A 122 -1.53 -0.76 -15.31
CA SER A 122 -2.12 0.31 -16.10
C SER A 122 -3.58 -0.08 -16.30
N MET A 123 -4.51 0.74 -15.84
CA MET A 123 -5.92 0.57 -16.19
C MET A 123 -6.16 1.38 -17.44
N LEU A 124 -7.17 1.05 -18.25
CA LEU A 124 -7.56 1.99 -19.31
C LEU A 124 -8.55 3.00 -18.72
N ARG A 125 -8.25 4.29 -18.91
CA ARG A 125 -9.13 5.39 -18.49
C ARG A 125 -9.38 6.32 -19.67
N CYS A 126 -10.60 6.81 -19.78
CA CYS A 126 -10.94 7.82 -20.77
C CYS A 126 -10.39 9.19 -20.36
N GLU A 127 -9.75 9.92 -21.28
CA GLU A 127 -9.27 11.26 -20.98
C GLU A 127 -10.41 12.31 -20.94
N ASP A 128 -11.50 12.05 -21.66
CA ASP A 128 -12.65 12.96 -21.74
C ASP A 128 -13.61 12.80 -20.55
N CYS A 129 -14.17 11.60 -20.36
CA CYS A 129 -15.16 11.33 -19.30
C CYS A 129 -14.58 10.72 -18.03
N ARG A 130 -13.30 10.31 -18.04
CA ARG A 130 -12.59 9.71 -16.89
C ARG A 130 -13.08 8.34 -16.43
N GLU A 131 -13.94 7.69 -17.22
CA GLU A 131 -14.37 6.33 -16.97
C GLU A 131 -13.17 5.36 -17.00
N VAL A 132 -13.10 4.46 -16.03
CA VAL A 132 -12.11 3.38 -15.98
C VAL A 132 -12.76 2.10 -16.49
N ILE A 133 -12.10 1.39 -17.40
CA ILE A 133 -12.65 0.16 -17.97
C ILE A 133 -12.68 -0.95 -16.91
N GLY A 134 -13.90 -1.28 -16.47
CA GLY A 134 -14.17 -2.34 -15.49
C GLY A 134 -14.48 -3.70 -16.11
N CYS A 135 -14.32 -4.75 -15.31
CA CYS A 135 -14.70 -6.11 -15.64
C CYS A 135 -16.22 -6.25 -15.63
N LYS A 136 -16.82 -6.73 -16.72
CA LYS A 136 -18.27 -6.97 -16.81
C LYS A 136 -18.81 -7.99 -15.80
N ASN A 137 -17.93 -8.86 -15.28
CA ASN A 137 -18.32 -9.94 -14.36
C ASN A 137 -18.22 -9.53 -12.88
N CYS A 138 -17.32 -8.62 -12.53
CA CYS A 138 -16.98 -8.31 -11.14
C CYS A 138 -17.00 -6.82 -10.80
N GLY A 139 -17.15 -5.93 -11.79
CA GLY A 139 -17.12 -4.48 -11.60
C GLY A 139 -15.75 -3.88 -11.26
N VAL A 140 -14.74 -4.69 -10.94
CA VAL A 140 -13.39 -4.23 -10.64
C VAL A 140 -12.66 -3.73 -11.90
N PRO A 141 -11.75 -2.75 -11.80
CA PRO A 141 -10.94 -2.30 -12.93
C PRO A 141 -10.16 -3.43 -13.60
N LEU A 142 -10.13 -3.43 -14.94
CA LEU A 142 -9.29 -4.34 -15.70
C LEU A 142 -7.85 -3.82 -15.77
N ILE A 143 -6.91 -4.76 -15.68
CA ILE A 143 -5.49 -4.49 -15.80
C ILE A 143 -5.07 -4.61 -17.26
N HIS A 144 -4.52 -3.55 -17.82
CA HIS A 144 -3.89 -3.52 -19.13
C HIS A 144 -2.45 -4.00 -19.06
N HIS A 145 -2.22 -5.14 -19.71
CA HIS A 145 -0.91 -5.73 -19.95
C HIS A 145 -0.42 -5.28 -21.34
N LYS A 146 0.39 -4.22 -21.38
CA LYS A 146 0.86 -3.60 -22.64
C LYS A 146 1.64 -4.57 -23.54
N LYS A 147 2.48 -5.45 -22.95
CA LYS A 147 3.26 -6.46 -23.69
C LYS A 147 2.36 -7.47 -24.40
N ASP A 148 1.31 -7.90 -23.70
CA ASP A 148 0.40 -8.95 -24.18
C ASP A 148 -0.81 -8.37 -24.94
N LYS A 149 -0.89 -7.04 -25.05
CA LYS A 149 -2.05 -6.30 -25.60
C LYS A 149 -3.37 -6.84 -25.08
N SER A 150 -3.44 -7.05 -23.76
CA SER A 150 -4.58 -7.70 -23.11
C SER A 150 -5.08 -6.91 -21.91
N LEU A 151 -6.37 -7.04 -21.62
CA LEU A 151 -6.99 -6.63 -20.38
C LEU A 151 -7.26 -7.87 -19.55
N LYS A 152 -6.86 -7.89 -18.28
CA LYS A 152 -7.11 -9.03 -17.37
C LYS A 152 -7.74 -8.57 -16.07
N CYS A 153 -8.75 -9.31 -15.62
CA CYS A 153 -9.31 -9.13 -14.29
C CYS A 153 -8.47 -9.90 -13.27
N THR A 154 -7.91 -9.21 -12.28
CA THR A 154 -7.15 -9.85 -11.19
C THR A 154 -8.01 -10.68 -10.25
N TYR A 155 -9.33 -10.44 -10.24
CA TYR A 155 -10.25 -11.13 -9.33
C TYR A 155 -10.81 -12.43 -9.92
N CYS A 156 -11.31 -12.39 -11.16
CA CYS A 156 -11.96 -13.55 -11.78
C CYS A 156 -11.21 -14.14 -12.99
N GLY A 157 -10.08 -13.53 -13.39
CA GLY A 157 -9.30 -13.99 -14.54
C GLY A 157 -9.92 -13.70 -15.90
N ALA A 158 -11.05 -13.01 -15.98
CA ALA A 158 -11.66 -12.64 -17.26
C ALA A 158 -10.67 -11.83 -18.11
N GLU A 159 -10.51 -12.25 -19.36
CA GLU A 159 -9.63 -11.59 -20.32
C GLU A 159 -10.45 -10.79 -21.34
N GLY A 160 -9.86 -9.69 -21.80
CA GLY A 160 -10.41 -8.84 -22.83
C GLY A 160 -9.31 -8.24 -23.69
N ARG A 161 -9.71 -7.58 -24.78
CA ARG A 161 -8.79 -6.80 -25.60
C ARG A 161 -8.93 -5.32 -25.24
N PRO A 162 -7.81 -4.58 -25.15
CA PRO A 162 -7.87 -3.13 -25.00
C PRO A 162 -8.59 -2.53 -26.21
N GLN A 163 -9.39 -1.50 -25.95
CA GLN A 163 -10.01 -0.66 -26.97
C GLN A 163 -9.41 0.74 -26.84
N ASP A 164 -9.28 1.44 -27.97
CA ASP A 164 -8.76 2.81 -27.97
C ASP A 164 -9.88 3.83 -27.70
N VAL A 165 -11.14 3.40 -27.78
CA VAL A 165 -12.32 4.27 -27.70
C VAL A 165 -13.16 3.93 -26.48
N CYS A 166 -13.56 4.95 -25.73
CA CYS A 166 -14.36 4.82 -24.53
C CYS A 166 -15.78 4.35 -24.88
N PRO A 167 -16.27 3.24 -24.30
CA PRO A 167 -17.62 2.75 -24.57
C PRO A 167 -18.72 3.68 -24.03
N SER A 168 -18.39 4.54 -23.06
CA SER A 168 -19.36 5.42 -22.41
C SER A 168 -19.56 6.76 -23.12
N CYS A 169 -18.53 7.30 -23.79
CA CYS A 169 -18.60 8.64 -24.40
C CYS A 169 -17.94 8.77 -25.78
N GLY A 170 -17.28 7.72 -26.29
CA GLY A 170 -16.55 7.78 -27.55
C GLY A 170 -15.19 8.47 -27.50
N GLY A 171 -14.76 8.94 -26.32
CA GLY A 171 -13.46 9.58 -26.10
C GLY A 171 -12.26 8.64 -26.15
N LEU A 172 -11.04 9.17 -26.16
CA LEU A 172 -9.81 8.38 -26.21
C LEU A 172 -9.56 7.66 -24.87
N LEU A 173 -9.25 6.36 -24.94
CA LEU A 173 -8.78 5.58 -23.80
C LEU A 173 -7.26 5.55 -23.76
N GLU A 174 -6.70 5.99 -22.65
CA GLU A 174 -5.26 5.96 -22.40
C GLU A 174 -4.95 5.06 -21.19
N PRO A 175 -3.79 4.39 -21.18
CA PRO A 175 -3.29 3.72 -19.99
C PRO A 175 -3.12 4.74 -18.84
N ALA A 176 -3.96 4.60 -17.81
CA ALA A 176 -3.91 5.35 -16.59
C ALA A 176 -3.20 4.58 -15.48
N GLY A 177 -2.27 5.27 -14.85
CA GLY A 177 -1.37 4.77 -13.84
C GLY A 177 -0.05 5.49 -14.05
N ALA A 178 0.44 6.18 -13.02
CA ALA A 178 1.81 6.65 -13.07
C ALA A 178 2.67 5.38 -12.97
N GLY A 179 3.08 4.83 -14.12
CA GLY A 179 4.03 3.74 -14.15
C GLY A 179 5.20 4.11 -13.24
N VAL A 180 5.63 3.18 -12.41
CA VAL A 180 6.76 3.39 -11.50
C VAL A 180 7.94 3.98 -12.25
N GLU A 181 8.14 3.52 -13.48
CA GLU A 181 9.10 4.02 -14.47
C GLU A 181 8.92 5.52 -14.71
N ARG A 182 7.72 5.99 -15.05
CA ARG A 182 7.42 7.43 -15.24
C ARG A 182 7.65 8.25 -13.97
N VAL A 183 7.27 7.73 -12.80
CA VAL A 183 7.54 8.42 -11.53
C VAL A 183 9.04 8.54 -11.29
N LEU A 184 9.80 7.49 -11.59
CA LEU A 184 11.25 7.48 -11.46
C LEU A 184 11.94 8.42 -12.46
N GLU A 185 11.53 8.43 -13.72
CA GLU A 185 12.02 9.38 -14.74
C GLU A 185 11.76 10.84 -14.33
N GLU A 186 10.56 11.10 -13.82
CA GLU A 186 10.24 12.42 -13.26
C GLU A 186 11.06 12.72 -12.01
N LEU A 187 11.30 11.78 -11.10
CA LEU A 187 12.18 12.02 -9.95
C LEU A 187 13.64 12.29 -10.36
N ASP A 188 14.16 11.53 -11.32
CA ASP A 188 15.55 11.63 -11.76
C ASP A 188 15.83 12.94 -12.50
N SER A 189 14.87 13.40 -13.32
CA SER A 189 14.95 14.68 -14.01
C SER A 189 14.80 15.90 -13.08
N LEU A 190 14.45 15.70 -11.81
CA LEU A 190 14.26 16.78 -10.86
C LEU A 190 15.49 17.01 -10.00
N SER A 191 16.16 18.14 -10.19
CA SER A 191 17.13 18.65 -9.21
C SER A 191 16.40 19.16 -7.96
N PRO A 192 16.87 18.85 -6.72
CA PRO A 192 18.11 18.14 -6.40
C PRO A 192 17.97 16.60 -6.40
N PHE A 193 16.79 16.05 -6.60
CA PHE A 193 16.37 14.66 -6.34
C PHE A 193 16.87 13.54 -7.25
N GLY A 194 17.90 13.75 -8.07
CA GLY A 194 18.41 12.75 -9.00
C GLY A 194 18.45 11.33 -8.39
N VAL A 195 18.16 10.31 -9.19
CA VAL A 195 18.07 8.91 -8.75
C VAL A 195 19.16 8.12 -9.47
N GLY A 196 20.35 8.04 -8.86
CA GLY A 196 21.49 7.38 -9.48
C GLY A 196 22.73 7.29 -8.58
N PRO A 197 23.84 6.72 -9.07
CA PRO A 197 25.09 6.64 -8.34
C PRO A 197 25.62 8.05 -8.01
N GLY A 198 25.58 8.44 -6.73
CA GLY A 198 26.05 9.77 -6.26
C GLY A 198 24.93 10.80 -6.03
N ALA A 199 23.68 10.47 -6.33
CA ALA A 199 22.56 11.38 -6.17
C ALA A 199 21.97 11.38 -4.73
N PRO A 200 21.25 12.44 -4.30
CA PRO A 200 20.82 12.58 -2.91
C PRO A 200 19.64 11.69 -2.53
N LEU A 201 18.84 11.24 -3.50
CA LEU A 201 17.84 10.19 -3.28
C LEU A 201 18.37 8.83 -3.77
N LYS A 202 18.01 7.78 -3.04
CA LYS A 202 18.32 6.39 -3.39
C LYS A 202 17.07 5.53 -3.29
N VAL A 203 17.06 4.45 -4.06
CA VAL A 203 16.11 3.36 -3.83
C VAL A 203 16.46 2.72 -2.48
N LEU A 204 15.50 2.75 -1.55
CA LEU A 204 15.62 2.21 -0.19
C LEU A 204 15.00 0.81 -0.09
N VAL A 205 13.85 0.61 -0.75
CA VAL A 205 13.13 -0.66 -0.80
C VAL A 205 12.64 -0.88 -2.22
N ASP A 206 12.83 -2.10 -2.71
CA ASP A 206 12.57 -2.52 -4.08
C ASP A 206 11.96 -3.93 -4.00
N THR A 207 10.63 -4.03 -3.97
CA THR A 207 9.89 -5.31 -3.97
C THR A 207 8.97 -5.38 -5.18
N GLU A 208 8.34 -6.52 -5.45
CA GLU A 208 7.36 -6.61 -6.56
C GLU A 208 6.16 -5.67 -6.37
N GLU A 209 5.81 -5.33 -5.13
CA GLU A 209 4.62 -4.54 -4.81
C GLU A 209 4.91 -3.06 -4.51
N LYS A 210 6.10 -2.73 -4.02
CA LYS A 210 6.44 -1.39 -3.53
C LYS A 210 7.84 -0.97 -3.93
N LEU A 211 7.94 0.31 -4.31
CA LEU A 211 9.20 1.02 -4.47
C LEU A 211 9.23 2.19 -3.49
N ILE A 212 10.29 2.26 -2.68
CA ILE A 212 10.53 3.37 -1.76
C ILE A 212 11.81 4.08 -2.19
N VAL A 213 11.70 5.37 -2.48
CA VAL A 213 12.83 6.22 -2.86
C VAL A 213 12.99 7.31 -1.81
N GLY A 214 14.20 7.50 -1.27
CA GLY A 214 14.42 8.49 -0.22
C GLY A 214 15.89 8.79 0.06
N ALA A 215 16.14 9.79 0.90
CA ALA A 215 17.49 10.20 1.25
C ALA A 215 18.23 9.15 2.11
N LYS A 216 19.55 9.07 1.96
CA LYS A 216 20.42 8.17 2.75
C LYS A 216 20.26 8.50 4.26
N GLY A 217 19.84 7.53 5.08
CA GLY A 217 19.65 7.69 6.53
C GLY A 217 18.19 7.68 7.03
N ILE A 218 17.19 7.53 6.15
CA ILE A 218 15.79 7.27 6.55
C ILE A 218 15.59 5.84 7.06
N ALA A 219 16.36 4.88 6.55
CA ALA A 219 16.33 3.49 6.98
C ALA A 219 17.19 3.30 8.25
N ARG A 220 16.58 3.53 9.42
CA ARG A 220 17.00 2.95 10.70
C ARG A 220 15.76 2.54 11.47
#